data_AF-A0A564YLM3-F1
#
_entry.id   AF-A0A564YLM3-F1
#
_cell.length_a   1.000
_cell.length_b   1.000
_cell.length_c   1.000
_cell.angle_alpha   90.00
_cell.angle_beta   90.00
_cell.angle_gamma   90.00
#
_symmetry.space_group_name_H-M   'P 1'
#
loop_
_entity.id
_entity.type
_entity.pdbx_description
1 polymer ?
#
loop_
_entity_poly.entity_id
_entity_poly.type
_entity_poly.pdbx_seq_one_letter_code
_entity_poly.pdbx_strand_id
1 'polypeptide(L)'
;MSSGENSDVMVVSVPPYNYIHVLDRNTNITRLVNGPITFIRKDHETITQMPAKMISITPSEYCVISNPVKRDEEGDIITEHGQAILDFGEVEYRFAQPPFPLYPGETVATPVTKLDVLSALEALLLTATVGFTDSDGAERVAGDKWLFEGPGAYKPRKEVKVLRRCDALTVEPNTALLIKATTNFTDKYGRKRFAGEKWLIKEPGAYMVGAYEECENVIRAYNLDEKHALHVRAIKSHTDDFGRKRKHGEEWLITSAETESHIPSVNEEVIRVAEPVVLTSRNYCVVCDPVDENGVPRIGRKVLVRGEKSFFLQPGESLLNGIQDVYILSEEDGLVLKALEDFIDGDKQRLAGEEWMLVGPQEYVPPIEVEIVKSQKAIPLGDNEGIYVRDRFPNSRLNFKPLRGNQLVQFNPTIHLESTPCYVPTGS
;
A
#
# COMPACT_ATOMS: atom_id res chain seq x y z
N MET A 1 44.54 41.75 1.72
CA MET A 1 45.63 42.75 1.69
C MET A 1 45.14 43.99 0.95
N SER A 2 44.72 45.00 1.71
CA SER A 2 44.62 46.40 1.28
C SER A 2 44.93 47.23 2.53
N SER A 3 46.17 47.11 2.97
CA SER A 3 46.77 47.87 4.07
C SER A 3 47.38 49.14 3.49
N GLY A 4 46.72 50.28 3.66
CA GLY A 4 47.25 51.57 3.30
C GLY A 4 46.18 52.65 3.33
N GLU A 5 46.44 53.72 4.09
CA GLU A 5 45.70 55.00 4.12
C GLU A 5 44.43 55.05 4.98
N ASN A 6 44.58 55.27 6.30
CA ASN A 6 43.61 56.09 7.07
C ASN A 6 44.07 56.51 8.49
N SER A 7 45.37 56.47 8.79
CA SER A 7 45.85 56.62 10.17
C SER A 7 45.92 58.05 10.71
N ASP A 8 45.54 59.08 9.95
CA ASP A 8 45.84 60.48 10.28
C ASP A 8 44.63 61.43 10.39
N VAL A 9 43.44 60.87 10.63
CA VAL A 9 42.24 61.69 10.86
C VAL A 9 42.16 62.05 12.36
N MET A 10 42.36 63.34 12.68
CA MET A 10 42.32 63.86 14.05
C MET A 10 40.88 63.91 14.63
N VAL A 11 39.89 64.17 13.77
CA VAL A 11 38.48 64.31 14.14
C VAL A 11 37.62 63.48 13.21
N VAL A 12 36.86 62.54 13.77
CA VAL A 12 35.97 61.65 13.03
C VAL A 12 34.54 61.86 13.52
N SER A 13 33.65 62.28 12.64
CA SER A 13 32.22 62.29 12.94
C SER A 13 31.68 60.86 12.83
N VAL A 14 31.11 60.34 13.92
CA VAL A 14 30.44 59.05 13.96
C VAL A 14 28.92 59.32 13.93
N PRO A 15 28.24 59.09 12.80
CA PRO A 15 26.80 59.32 12.67
C PRO A 15 25.96 58.42 13.60
N PRO A 16 24.65 58.72 13.76
CA PRO A 16 23.72 57.78 14.39
C PRO A 16 23.76 56.40 13.72
N TYR A 17 23.67 55.33 14.52
CA TYR A 17 23.75 53.93 14.06
C TYR A 17 25.05 53.55 13.34
N ASN A 18 26.14 54.29 13.60
CA ASN A 18 27.48 53.92 13.20
C ASN A 18 28.38 53.69 14.41
N TYR A 19 29.47 52.96 14.22
CA TYR A 19 30.48 52.72 15.24
C TYR A 19 31.90 52.79 14.66
N ILE A 20 32.87 53.02 15.53
CA ILE A 20 34.31 52.95 15.23
C ILE A 20 35.03 52.06 16.24
N HIS A 21 36.20 51.55 15.86
CA HIS A 21 37.13 50.89 16.79
C HIS A 21 38.34 51.77 17.01
N VAL A 22 38.70 51.96 18.28
CA VAL A 22 39.82 52.80 18.71
C VAL A 22 40.76 51.97 19.57
N LEU A 23 42.00 51.83 19.12
CA LEU A 23 43.10 51.22 19.86
C LEU A 23 43.81 52.30 20.68
N ASP A 24 43.85 52.13 22.00
CA ASP A 24 44.73 52.89 22.88
C ASP A 24 46.10 52.19 22.95
N ARG A 25 47.17 52.87 22.52
CA ARG A 25 48.53 52.33 22.50
C ARG A 25 49.18 52.21 23.88
N ASN A 26 48.70 52.95 24.87
CA ASN A 26 49.24 52.88 26.23
C ASN A 26 48.79 51.59 26.94
N THR A 27 47.52 51.24 26.75
CA THR A 27 46.89 50.05 27.35
C THR A 27 46.86 48.86 26.41
N ASN A 28 47.12 49.07 25.12
CA ASN A 28 46.96 48.11 24.02
C ASN A 28 45.53 47.57 23.89
N ILE A 29 44.54 48.33 24.36
CA ILE A 29 43.13 47.93 24.37
C ILE A 29 42.40 48.58 23.20
N THR A 30 41.73 47.74 22.40
CA THR A 30 40.83 48.21 21.37
C THR A 30 39.41 48.25 21.93
N ARG A 31 38.80 49.43 21.92
CA ARG A 31 37.44 49.65 22.39
C ARG A 31 36.51 50.09 21.27
N LEU A 32 35.24 49.81 21.48
CA LEU A 32 34.14 50.22 20.61
C LEU A 32 33.64 51.62 21.01
N VAL A 33 33.39 52.49 20.03
CA VAL A 33 32.74 53.79 20.25
C VAL A 33 31.52 53.89 19.35
N ASN A 34 30.34 54.05 19.96
CA ASN A 34 29.06 54.19 19.26
C ASN A 34 28.74 55.66 18.98
N GLY A 35 28.15 55.93 17.81
CA GLY A 35 27.58 57.25 17.49
C GLY A 35 26.20 57.46 18.14
N PRO A 36 25.66 58.70 18.13
CA PRO A 36 26.20 59.88 17.47
C PRO A 36 27.23 60.63 18.32
N ILE A 37 28.48 60.72 17.84
CA ILE A 37 29.53 61.48 18.52
C ILE A 37 30.57 61.98 17.52
N THR A 38 31.09 63.18 17.73
CA THR A 38 32.31 63.63 17.05
C THR A 38 33.49 63.17 17.87
N PHE A 39 34.13 62.09 17.44
CA PHE A 39 35.27 61.50 18.13
C PHE A 39 36.55 62.29 17.80
N ILE A 40 37.22 62.78 18.83
CA ILE A 40 38.51 63.46 18.73
C ILE A 40 39.58 62.51 19.24
N ARG A 41 40.47 62.08 18.34
CA ARG A 41 41.54 61.13 18.64
C ARG A 41 42.61 61.78 19.50
N LYS A 42 42.99 61.16 20.63
CA LYS A 42 44.16 61.57 21.42
C LYS A 42 45.46 61.03 20.83
N ASP A 43 46.61 61.59 21.23
CA ASP A 43 47.91 61.22 20.67
C ASP A 43 48.25 59.72 20.79
N HIS A 44 47.84 59.09 21.90
CA HIS A 44 48.05 57.66 22.16
C HIS A 44 47.00 56.76 21.52
N GLU A 45 45.98 57.30 20.84
CA GLU A 45 44.89 56.52 20.26
C GLU A 45 45.08 56.37 18.74
N THR A 46 44.66 55.22 18.20
CA THR A 46 44.64 54.95 16.76
C THR A 46 43.29 54.38 16.37
N ILE A 47 42.66 54.93 15.33
CA ILE A 47 41.39 54.42 14.81
C ILE A 47 41.72 53.22 13.92
N THR A 48 41.29 52.03 14.34
CA THR A 48 41.52 50.77 13.61
C THR A 48 40.39 50.48 12.63
N GLN A 49 39.17 50.93 12.93
CA GLN A 49 38.00 50.80 12.07
C GLN A 49 37.33 52.17 11.90
N MET A 50 37.25 52.64 10.66
CA MET A 50 36.51 53.86 10.29
C MET A 50 35.00 53.66 10.45
N PRO A 51 34.19 54.75 10.55
CA PRO A 51 32.76 54.66 10.86
C PRO A 51 32.01 53.65 10.00
N ALA A 52 31.67 52.50 10.60
CA ALA A 52 30.92 51.43 9.99
C ALA A 52 29.47 51.48 10.44
N LYS A 53 28.54 51.09 9.57
CA LYS A 53 27.12 50.99 9.93
C LYS A 53 26.90 49.82 10.89
N MET A 54 26.07 50.03 11.90
CA MET A 54 25.55 48.97 12.75
C MET A 54 24.71 47.99 11.91
N ILE A 55 24.70 46.74 12.33
CA ILE A 55 23.91 45.69 11.71
C ILE A 55 22.47 45.84 12.20
N SER A 56 21.53 45.94 11.26
CA SER A 56 20.10 45.97 11.52
C SER A 56 19.47 44.68 10.98
N ILE A 57 18.68 44.01 11.81
CA ILE A 57 18.05 42.74 11.50
C ILE A 57 16.53 42.91 11.66
N THR A 58 15.78 42.60 10.59
CA THR A 58 14.32 42.64 10.64
C THR A 58 13.72 41.37 11.28
N PRO A 59 12.45 41.37 11.72
CA PRO A 59 11.78 40.18 12.31
C PRO A 59 11.85 38.89 11.48
N SER A 60 12.05 38.97 10.17
CA SER A 60 12.13 37.84 9.25
C SER A 60 13.56 37.49 8.83
N GLU A 61 14.57 38.06 9.48
CA GLU A 61 15.98 37.89 9.14
C GLU A 61 16.81 37.46 10.35
N TYR A 62 18.01 36.97 10.07
CA TYR A 62 19.05 36.66 11.06
C TYR A 62 20.43 36.90 10.47
N CYS A 63 21.44 36.99 11.33
CA CYS A 63 22.85 36.90 10.91
C CYS A 63 23.61 35.99 11.87
N VAL A 64 24.78 35.52 11.44
CA VAL A 64 25.66 34.71 12.27
C VAL A 64 26.95 35.46 12.52
N ILE A 65 27.29 35.64 13.80
CA ILE A 65 28.52 36.28 14.24
C ILE A 65 29.51 35.21 14.69
N SER A 66 30.74 35.27 14.19
CA SER A 66 31.87 34.46 14.64
C SER A 66 32.67 35.19 15.69
N ASN A 67 33.15 34.44 16.69
CA ASN A 67 33.84 34.94 17.87
C ASN A 67 33.00 35.97 18.64
N PRO A 68 31.76 35.63 19.04
CA PRO A 68 30.85 36.57 19.70
C PRO A 68 31.41 37.05 21.04
N VAL A 69 31.02 38.24 21.49
CA VAL A 69 31.31 38.69 22.85
C VAL A 69 30.67 37.80 23.92
N LYS A 70 31.39 37.56 25.00
CA LYS A 70 30.86 36.88 26.18
C LYS A 70 29.93 37.80 26.95
N ARG A 71 28.78 37.26 27.36
CA ARG A 71 27.80 37.95 28.18
C ARG A 71 27.63 37.26 29.52
N ASP A 72 27.33 38.03 30.56
CA ASP A 72 26.99 37.52 31.87
C ASP A 72 25.52 37.07 31.95
N GLU A 73 25.08 36.65 33.14
CA GLU A 73 23.71 36.20 33.40
C GLU A 73 22.66 37.31 33.22
N GLU A 74 23.06 38.58 33.30
CA GLU A 74 22.21 39.76 33.11
C GLU A 74 22.15 40.18 31.63
N GLY A 75 23.01 39.59 30.79
CA GLY A 75 23.10 39.86 29.36
C GLY A 75 24.06 40.99 29.00
N ASP A 76 24.79 41.50 30.00
CA ASP A 76 25.82 42.53 29.86
C ASP A 76 27.16 41.92 29.42
N ILE A 77 27.98 42.73 28.75
CA ILE A 77 29.20 42.25 28.13
C ILE A 77 30.30 42.14 29.17
N ILE A 78 30.89 40.96 29.25
CA ILE A 78 32.02 40.71 30.13
C ILE A 78 33.25 41.41 29.55
N THR A 79 33.79 42.35 30.33
CA THR A 79 35.00 43.09 29.97
C THR A 79 36.14 42.79 30.93
N GLU A 80 37.34 42.55 30.40
CA GLU A 80 38.57 42.39 31.17
C GLU A 80 39.48 43.57 30.87
N HIS A 81 39.90 44.31 31.90
CA HIS A 81 40.72 45.52 31.75
C HIS A 81 40.11 46.61 30.83
N GLY A 82 38.80 46.53 30.52
CA GLY A 82 38.11 47.44 29.58
C GLY A 82 38.06 46.93 28.14
N GLN A 83 38.56 45.73 27.86
CA GLN A 83 38.40 45.03 26.58
C GLN A 83 37.27 44.00 26.65
N ALA A 84 36.39 43.98 25.64
CA ALA A 84 35.35 42.97 25.55
C ALA A 84 35.97 41.58 25.31
N ILE A 85 35.60 40.60 26.14
CA ILE A 85 36.09 39.23 26.00
C ILE A 85 35.26 38.53 24.91
N LEU A 86 35.95 37.89 23.96
CA LEU A 86 35.32 37.10 22.90
C LEU A 86 35.30 35.61 23.24
N ASP A 87 34.32 34.90 22.71
CA ASP A 87 34.25 33.45 22.72
C ASP A 87 34.83 32.89 21.42
N PHE A 88 36.14 32.74 21.38
CA PHE A 88 36.86 32.33 20.17
C PHE A 88 36.47 30.93 19.71
N GLY A 89 36.17 30.79 18.42
CA GLY A 89 35.76 29.51 17.81
C GLY A 89 34.27 29.22 17.90
N GLU A 90 33.51 30.03 18.65
CA GLU A 90 32.06 29.92 18.75
C GLU A 90 31.34 30.80 17.73
N VAL A 91 30.06 30.49 17.52
CA VAL A 91 29.15 31.26 16.67
C VAL A 91 27.88 31.63 17.43
N GLU A 92 27.39 32.85 17.19
CA GLU A 92 26.15 33.37 17.76
C GLU A 92 25.17 33.72 16.63
N TYR A 93 23.95 33.20 16.73
CA TYR A 93 22.85 33.56 15.85
C TYR A 93 22.13 34.77 16.44
N ARG A 94 22.17 35.91 15.74
CA ARG A 94 21.46 37.13 16.14
C ARG A 94 20.19 37.27 15.30
N PHE A 95 19.07 37.48 15.97
CA PHE A 95 17.75 37.70 15.37
C PHE A 95 17.35 39.18 15.49
N ALA A 96 16.11 39.51 15.18
CA ALA A 96 15.59 40.86 15.28
C ALA A 96 15.80 41.48 16.67
N GLN A 97 16.60 42.54 16.70
CA GLN A 97 16.96 43.30 17.88
C GLN A 97 17.34 44.73 17.45
N PRO A 98 17.48 45.68 18.38
CA PRO A 98 17.97 47.02 18.05
C PRO A 98 19.30 46.96 17.29
N PRO A 99 19.56 47.90 16.35
CA PRO A 99 20.80 47.89 15.58
C PRO A 99 22.03 47.82 16.48
N PHE A 100 22.93 46.89 16.17
CA PHE A 100 24.08 46.60 17.02
C PHE A 100 25.41 46.75 16.26
N PRO A 101 26.46 47.21 16.95
CA PRO A 101 27.81 47.24 16.41
C PRO A 101 28.48 45.86 16.52
N LEU A 102 29.58 45.68 15.79
CA LEU A 102 30.48 44.54 16.02
C LEU A 102 31.58 44.97 16.99
N TYR A 103 31.86 44.14 17.98
CA TYR A 103 32.98 44.37 18.88
C TYR A 103 34.31 44.06 18.18
N PRO A 104 35.43 44.67 18.63
CA PRO A 104 36.75 44.36 18.08
C PRO A 104 37.04 42.85 18.11
N GLY A 105 37.18 42.23 16.93
CA GLY A 105 37.45 40.80 16.75
C GLY A 105 36.21 39.94 16.43
N GLU A 106 35.00 40.45 16.61
CA GLU A 106 33.80 39.84 16.03
C GLU A 106 33.83 39.96 14.51
N THR A 107 33.38 38.91 13.83
CA THR A 107 33.24 38.94 12.37
C THR A 107 31.89 38.39 11.95
N VAL A 108 31.32 38.90 10.85
CA VAL A 108 30.07 38.38 10.31
C VAL A 108 30.37 37.11 9.53
N ALA A 109 30.00 35.96 10.08
CA ALA A 109 30.14 34.66 9.42
C ALA A 109 29.12 34.52 8.30
N THR A 110 27.86 34.84 8.60
CA THR A 110 26.75 34.84 7.65
C THR A 110 26.12 36.22 7.64
N PRO A 111 26.04 36.90 6.49
CA PRO A 111 25.41 38.21 6.38
C PRO A 111 23.91 38.12 6.73
N VAL A 112 23.26 39.28 6.86
CA VAL A 112 21.82 39.35 7.12
C VAL A 112 21.07 38.56 6.04
N THR A 113 20.42 37.48 6.46
CA THR A 113 19.79 36.46 5.62
C THR A 113 18.37 36.24 6.12
N LYS A 114 17.43 35.96 5.21
CA LYS A 114 16.03 35.70 5.56
C LYS A 114 15.88 34.34 6.26
N LEU A 115 14.97 34.26 7.21
CA LEU A 115 14.55 33.01 7.84
C LEU A 115 13.83 32.13 6.83
N ASP A 116 13.99 30.82 6.97
CA ASP A 116 13.27 29.84 6.15
C ASP A 116 11.81 29.76 6.61
N VAL A 117 10.92 30.30 5.78
CA VAL A 117 9.46 30.24 6.00
C VAL A 117 8.90 29.01 5.29
N LEU A 118 8.19 28.19 6.06
CA LEU A 118 7.54 26.97 5.60
C LEU A 118 6.03 27.15 5.59
N SER A 119 5.39 26.66 4.52
CA SER A 119 3.95 26.49 4.46
C SER A 119 3.49 25.25 5.25
N ALA A 120 2.17 25.08 5.41
CA ALA A 120 1.61 23.95 6.15
C ALA A 120 1.88 22.57 5.52
N LEU A 121 2.33 22.51 4.26
CA LEU A 121 2.66 21.27 3.54
C LEU A 121 4.17 21.06 3.40
N GLU A 122 4.97 21.88 4.06
CA GLU A 122 6.42 21.82 4.00
C GLU A 122 7.01 21.57 5.38
N ALA A 123 8.13 20.87 5.42
CA ALA A 123 8.92 20.67 6.61
C ALA A 123 10.42 20.77 6.31
N LEU A 124 11.22 21.04 7.35
CA LEU A 124 12.67 20.86 7.30
C LEU A 124 13.04 19.62 8.09
N LEU A 125 13.80 18.72 7.47
CA LEU A 125 14.45 17.62 8.18
C LEU A 125 15.72 18.16 8.84
N LEU A 126 15.74 18.13 10.16
CA LEU A 126 16.82 18.62 11.00
C LEU A 126 17.61 17.46 11.58
N THR A 127 18.87 17.72 11.93
CA THR A 127 19.67 16.82 12.75
C THR A 127 20.49 17.56 13.80
N ALA A 128 20.62 16.98 14.98
CA ALA A 128 21.45 17.50 16.05
C ALA A 128 22.93 17.19 15.76
N THR A 129 23.78 18.21 15.80
CA THR A 129 25.24 18.06 15.68
C THR A 129 25.89 17.75 17.02
N VAL A 130 25.32 18.29 18.09
CA VAL A 130 25.72 18.08 19.49
C VAL A 130 24.46 17.88 20.34
N GLY A 131 24.62 17.34 21.54
CA GLY A 131 23.50 17.19 22.48
C GLY A 131 23.06 18.54 23.04
N PHE A 132 21.75 18.80 23.08
CA PHE A 132 21.17 20.03 23.65
C PHE A 132 19.71 19.83 24.04
N THR A 133 19.17 20.76 24.82
CA THR A 133 17.74 20.81 25.15
C THR A 133 17.03 21.77 24.20
N ASP A 134 16.04 21.25 23.47
CA ASP A 134 15.26 22.01 22.50
C ASP A 134 14.30 23.00 23.18
N SER A 135 13.72 23.95 22.42
CA SER A 135 12.73 24.91 22.98
C SER A 135 11.52 24.22 23.60
N ASP A 136 11.21 23.02 23.12
CA ASP A 136 10.04 22.25 23.56
C ASP A 136 10.36 21.42 24.81
N GLY A 137 11.57 21.57 25.37
CA GLY A 137 12.07 20.81 26.52
C GLY A 137 12.58 19.40 26.17
N ALA A 138 12.56 19.03 24.89
CA ALA A 138 13.07 17.75 24.43
C ALA A 138 14.61 17.70 24.49
N GLU A 139 15.17 16.72 25.18
CA GLU A 139 16.60 16.43 25.13
C GLU A 139 16.93 15.74 23.81
N ARG A 140 17.80 16.36 23.01
CA ARG A 140 18.31 15.83 21.74
C ARG A 140 19.73 15.34 21.95
N VAL A 141 20.05 14.17 21.41
CA VAL A 141 21.43 13.66 21.35
C VAL A 141 22.03 13.90 19.96
N ALA A 142 23.35 13.93 19.87
CA ALA A 142 24.03 14.10 18.58
C ALA A 142 23.62 12.99 17.59
N GLY A 143 23.23 13.39 16.38
CA GLY A 143 22.73 12.50 15.33
C GLY A 143 21.21 12.31 15.31
N ASP A 144 20.48 12.75 16.33
CA ASP A 144 19.02 12.72 16.32
C ASP A 144 18.47 13.50 15.12
N LYS A 145 17.37 13.01 14.55
CA LYS A 145 16.64 13.64 13.45
C LYS A 145 15.20 13.91 13.85
N TRP A 146 14.68 15.06 13.44
CA TRP A 146 13.29 15.43 13.61
C TRP A 146 12.86 16.39 12.49
N LEU A 147 11.54 16.60 12.39
CA LEU A 147 10.98 17.56 11.46
C LEU A 147 10.65 18.86 12.19
N PHE A 148 10.90 19.98 11.53
CA PHE A 148 10.23 21.23 11.82
C PHE A 148 9.13 21.41 10.75
N GLU A 149 7.89 21.12 11.13
CA GLU A 149 6.72 21.19 10.26
C GLU A 149 6.17 22.62 10.23
N GLY A 150 5.79 23.12 9.05
CA GLY A 150 5.10 24.39 8.92
C GLY A 150 3.63 24.33 9.38
N PRO A 151 2.93 25.47 9.46
CA PRO A 151 3.38 26.80 9.05
C PRO A 151 4.27 27.46 10.10
N GLY A 152 5.41 28.03 9.68
CA GLY A 152 6.31 28.71 10.60
C GLY A 152 7.61 29.19 9.97
N ALA A 153 8.27 30.14 10.62
CA ALA A 153 9.63 30.56 10.29
C ALA A 153 10.62 29.78 11.14
N TYR A 154 11.46 28.96 10.51
CA TYR A 154 12.50 28.21 11.20
C TYR A 154 13.56 29.18 11.72
N LYS A 155 13.87 29.11 13.03
CA LYS A 155 14.95 29.84 13.68
C LYS A 155 16.18 28.93 13.79
N PRO A 156 17.24 29.15 12.99
CA PRO A 156 18.42 28.30 13.02
C PRO A 156 19.14 28.36 14.38
N ARG A 157 19.82 27.27 14.72
CA ARG A 157 20.62 27.14 15.94
C ARG A 157 21.99 26.59 15.62
N LYS A 158 23.00 26.85 16.46
CA LYS A 158 24.36 26.35 16.24
C LYS A 158 24.46 24.83 16.39
N GLU A 159 23.62 24.24 17.24
CA GLU A 159 23.59 22.81 17.53
C GLU A 159 22.85 22.01 16.45
N VAL A 160 22.14 22.65 15.53
CA VAL A 160 21.22 22.00 14.59
C VAL A 160 21.66 22.23 13.15
N LYS A 161 21.68 21.16 12.36
CA LYS A 161 21.95 21.19 10.94
C LYS A 161 20.69 20.86 10.15
N VAL A 162 20.33 21.71 9.18
CA VAL A 162 19.28 21.42 8.20
C VAL A 162 19.81 20.41 7.18
N LEU A 163 19.14 19.27 7.05
CA LEU A 163 19.51 18.23 6.08
C LEU A 163 18.85 18.46 4.71
N ARG A 164 17.54 18.66 4.69
CA ARG A 164 16.75 18.91 3.46
C ARG A 164 15.39 19.53 3.77
N ARG A 165 14.80 20.15 2.75
CA ARG A 165 13.38 20.51 2.71
C ARG A 165 12.55 19.29 2.28
N CYS A 166 11.38 19.12 2.88
CA CYS A 166 10.47 18.02 2.65
C CYS A 166 9.10 18.60 2.30
N ASP A 167 8.46 18.04 1.28
CA ASP A 167 7.07 18.34 0.94
C ASP A 167 6.18 17.18 1.41
N ALA A 168 4.96 17.50 1.83
CA ALA A 168 3.96 16.50 2.17
C ALA A 168 3.58 15.68 0.94
N LEU A 169 3.46 14.37 1.10
CA LEU A 169 2.98 13.48 0.05
C LEU A 169 1.46 13.51 0.01
N THR A 170 0.87 13.53 -1.18
CA THR A 170 -0.60 13.49 -1.33
C THR A 170 -1.06 12.04 -1.40
N VAL A 171 -1.96 11.67 -0.50
CA VAL A 171 -2.71 10.41 -0.53
C VAL A 171 -4.01 10.66 -1.28
N GLU A 172 -4.09 10.13 -2.50
CA GLU A 172 -5.30 10.22 -3.33
C GLU A 172 -6.38 9.24 -2.82
N PRO A 173 -7.67 9.49 -3.11
CA PRO A 173 -8.73 8.50 -2.86
C PRO A 173 -8.40 7.16 -3.51
N ASN A 174 -8.73 6.05 -2.84
CA ASN A 174 -8.43 4.68 -3.28
C ASN A 174 -6.93 4.41 -3.48
N THR A 175 -6.06 5.15 -2.78
CA THR A 175 -4.62 4.89 -2.72
C THR A 175 -4.13 4.88 -1.27
N ALA A 176 -2.96 4.28 -1.05
CA ALA A 176 -2.29 4.31 0.23
C ALA A 176 -0.78 4.45 0.05
N LEU A 177 -0.12 5.14 0.97
CA LEU A 177 1.33 5.18 1.04
C LEU A 177 1.85 3.99 1.84
N LEU A 178 2.75 3.21 1.25
CA LEU A 178 3.50 2.18 1.95
C LEU A 178 4.71 2.83 2.63
N ILE A 179 4.61 2.99 3.95
CA ILE A 179 5.66 3.57 4.77
C ILE A 179 6.50 2.45 5.39
N LYS A 180 7.81 2.66 5.40
CA LYS A 180 8.80 1.80 6.03
C LYS A 180 9.58 2.59 7.07
N ALA A 181 9.77 2.01 8.25
CA ALA A 181 10.64 2.59 9.28
C ALA A 181 12.12 2.39 8.91
N THR A 182 12.91 3.46 8.92
CA THR A 182 14.36 3.39 8.67
C THR A 182 15.14 2.92 9.91
N THR A 183 14.63 3.26 11.09
CA THR A 183 15.24 2.96 12.40
C THR A 183 14.13 2.65 13.42
N ASN A 184 14.50 2.26 14.64
CA ASN A 184 13.52 2.11 15.72
C ASN A 184 13.12 3.50 16.22
N PHE A 185 11.83 3.81 16.26
CA PHE A 185 11.30 5.06 16.81
C PHE A 185 9.86 4.90 17.30
N THR A 186 9.32 5.93 17.95
CA THR A 186 7.90 5.99 18.31
C THR A 186 7.20 6.95 17.35
N ASP A 187 6.16 6.48 16.67
CA ASP A 187 5.41 7.29 15.70
C ASP A 187 4.52 8.36 16.37
N LYS A 188 3.92 9.23 15.55
CA LYS A 188 3.03 10.32 16.01
C LYS A 188 1.78 9.85 16.76
N TYR A 189 1.42 8.57 16.65
CA TYR A 189 0.30 7.95 17.34
C TYR A 189 0.73 7.21 18.61
N GLY A 190 2.01 7.33 19.02
CA GLY A 190 2.56 6.69 20.20
C GLY A 190 2.91 5.20 20.00
N ARG A 191 2.90 4.71 18.76
CA ARG A 191 3.20 3.30 18.46
C ARG A 191 4.71 3.13 18.26
N LYS A 192 5.29 2.14 18.92
CA LYS A 192 6.69 1.76 18.70
C LYS A 192 6.83 1.06 17.35
N ARG A 193 7.70 1.62 16.50
CA ARG A 193 8.06 1.09 15.18
C ARG A 193 9.47 0.53 15.22
N PHE A 194 9.66 -0.60 14.57
CA PHE A 194 10.96 -1.25 14.44
C PHE A 194 11.56 -1.02 13.05
N ALA A 195 12.88 -0.99 12.96
CA ALA A 195 13.60 -0.82 11.70
C ALA A 195 13.16 -1.89 10.68
N GLY A 196 12.77 -1.44 9.49
CA GLY A 196 12.25 -2.28 8.41
C GLY A 196 10.77 -2.66 8.54
N GLU A 197 10.09 -2.31 9.64
CA GLU A 197 8.65 -2.45 9.75
C GLU A 197 7.94 -1.62 8.69
N LYS A 198 6.87 -2.17 8.10
CA LYS A 198 6.07 -1.53 7.06
C LYS A 198 4.61 -1.37 7.50
N TRP A 199 3.98 -0.26 7.13
CA TRP A 199 2.56 -0.01 7.35
C TRP A 199 1.98 0.88 6.25
N LEU A 200 0.65 0.95 6.18
CA LEU A 200 -0.06 1.76 5.20
C LEU A 200 -0.63 3.02 5.84
N ILE A 201 -0.59 4.12 5.09
CA ILE A 201 -1.36 5.33 5.35
C ILE A 201 -2.45 5.41 4.29
N LYS A 202 -3.70 5.22 4.71
CA LYS A 202 -4.90 5.17 3.83
C LYS A 202 -5.73 6.46 3.86
N GLU A 203 -5.51 7.32 4.85
CA GLU A 203 -6.28 8.56 5.02
C GLU A 203 -6.01 9.52 3.86
N PRO A 204 -7.04 9.88 3.05
CA PRO A 204 -6.85 10.81 1.94
C PRO A 204 -6.45 12.20 2.45
N GLY A 205 -5.51 12.83 1.76
CA GLY A 205 -4.99 14.15 2.13
C GLY A 205 -3.48 14.21 2.11
N ALA A 206 -2.93 15.27 2.69
CA ALA A 206 -1.49 15.46 2.77
C ALA A 206 -0.90 14.70 3.96
N TYR A 207 0.11 13.87 3.70
CA TYR A 207 0.86 13.14 4.71
C TYR A 207 2.31 13.63 4.74
N MET A 208 2.71 14.20 5.88
CA MET A 208 4.11 14.53 6.13
C MET A 208 4.88 13.27 6.55
N VAL A 209 5.87 12.87 5.75
CA VAL A 209 6.71 11.70 6.03
C VAL A 209 7.70 12.04 7.14
N GLY A 210 7.61 11.30 8.25
CA GLY A 210 8.43 11.49 9.44
C GLY A 210 9.95 11.38 9.22
N ALA A 211 10.74 11.85 10.18
CA ALA A 211 12.21 11.86 10.09
C ALA A 211 12.85 10.46 9.93
N TYR A 212 12.17 9.43 10.43
CA TYR A 212 12.60 8.02 10.36
C TYR A 212 11.63 7.16 9.55
N GLU A 213 10.82 7.81 8.72
CA GLU A 213 9.89 7.17 7.80
C GLU A 213 10.40 7.33 6.36
N GLU A 214 10.21 6.27 5.58
CA GLU A 214 10.51 6.26 4.15
C GLU A 214 9.25 5.80 3.41
N CYS A 215 8.80 6.58 2.43
CA CYS A 215 7.72 6.16 1.54
C CYS A 215 8.31 5.26 0.45
N GLU A 216 8.03 3.96 0.52
CA GLU A 216 8.58 2.96 -0.40
C GLU A 216 7.77 2.87 -1.69
N ASN A 217 6.43 2.93 -1.60
CA ASN A 217 5.57 2.86 -2.78
C ASN A 217 4.18 3.46 -2.51
N VAL A 218 3.42 3.74 -3.57
CA VAL A 218 2.00 4.08 -3.52
C VAL A 218 1.20 2.87 -4.01
N ILE A 219 0.34 2.33 -3.16
CA ILE A 219 -0.51 1.18 -3.47
C ILE A 219 -1.89 1.70 -3.89
N ARG A 220 -2.38 1.24 -5.03
CA ARG A 220 -3.75 1.53 -5.50
C ARG A 220 -4.70 0.43 -5.07
N ALA A 221 -5.95 0.80 -4.81
CA ALA A 221 -7.00 -0.15 -4.53
C ALA A 221 -7.33 -1.00 -5.77
N TYR A 222 -7.71 -2.24 -5.55
CA TYR A 222 -8.38 -3.07 -6.54
C TYR A 222 -9.87 -2.74 -6.52
N ASN A 223 -10.44 -2.41 -7.67
CA ASN A 223 -11.88 -2.22 -7.80
C ASN A 223 -12.56 -3.58 -7.89
N LEU A 224 -13.58 -3.79 -7.09
CA LEU A 224 -14.33 -5.04 -6.98
C LEU A 224 -15.75 -4.81 -7.47
N ASP A 225 -16.24 -5.73 -8.29
CA ASP A 225 -17.58 -5.70 -8.88
C ASP A 225 -18.13 -7.13 -8.97
N GLU A 226 -19.26 -7.31 -9.65
CA GLU A 226 -19.86 -8.64 -9.85
C GLU A 226 -18.99 -9.58 -10.70
N LYS A 227 -17.98 -9.05 -11.40
CA LYS A 227 -17.07 -9.78 -12.31
C LYS A 227 -15.69 -9.98 -11.72
N HIS A 228 -15.31 -9.23 -10.69
CA HIS A 228 -13.97 -9.23 -10.13
C HIS A 228 -14.05 -9.33 -8.61
N ALA A 229 -13.52 -10.43 -8.08
CA ALA A 229 -13.22 -10.62 -6.66
C ALA A 229 -11.70 -10.66 -6.45
N LEU A 230 -11.24 -10.31 -5.26
CA LEU A 230 -9.82 -10.36 -4.92
C LEU A 230 -9.50 -11.60 -4.12
N HIS A 231 -8.62 -12.46 -4.66
CA HIS A 231 -8.10 -13.61 -3.93
C HIS A 231 -6.83 -13.21 -3.19
N VAL A 232 -6.89 -13.25 -1.86
CA VAL A 232 -5.82 -12.81 -0.97
C VAL A 232 -5.39 -13.90 -0.01
N ARG A 233 -4.14 -13.81 0.44
CA ARG A 233 -3.52 -14.69 1.44
C ARG A 233 -2.90 -13.88 2.58
N ALA A 234 -3.05 -14.37 3.80
CA ALA A 234 -2.39 -13.77 4.95
C ALA A 234 -0.91 -14.17 5.03
N ILE A 235 -0.01 -13.20 4.92
CA ILE A 235 1.45 -13.37 5.12
C ILE A 235 1.75 -13.57 6.60
N LYS A 236 0.95 -12.98 7.50
CA LYS A 236 1.05 -13.13 8.96
C LYS A 236 -0.33 -13.15 9.59
N SER A 237 -0.44 -13.77 10.76
CA SER A 237 -1.69 -13.73 11.52
C SER A 237 -2.00 -12.29 11.94
N HIS A 238 -3.16 -11.79 11.53
CA HIS A 238 -3.59 -10.41 11.79
C HIS A 238 -5.12 -10.32 11.81
N THR A 239 -5.63 -9.13 12.14
CA THR A 239 -7.04 -8.79 11.93
C THR A 239 -7.13 -7.97 10.65
N ASP A 240 -7.97 -8.40 9.70
CA ASP A 240 -8.18 -7.68 8.44
C ASP A 240 -8.96 -6.37 8.64
N ASP A 241 -9.10 -5.58 7.57
CA ASP A 241 -9.82 -4.29 7.61
C ASP A 241 -11.31 -4.46 7.96
N PHE A 242 -11.86 -5.67 7.80
CA PHE A 242 -13.25 -6.03 8.10
C PHE A 242 -13.44 -6.57 9.53
N GLY A 243 -12.37 -6.60 10.33
CA GLY A 243 -12.41 -7.03 11.73
C GLY A 243 -12.33 -8.55 11.94
N ARG A 244 -12.06 -9.35 10.90
CA ARG A 244 -11.94 -10.81 10.99
C ARG A 244 -10.50 -11.21 11.27
N LYS A 245 -10.31 -12.23 12.11
CA LYS A 245 -8.99 -12.77 12.46
C LYS A 245 -8.54 -13.76 11.39
N ARG A 246 -7.45 -13.43 10.71
CA ARG A 246 -6.81 -14.27 9.69
C ARG A 246 -5.56 -14.93 10.24
N LYS A 247 -5.39 -16.22 9.99
CA LYS A 247 -4.19 -16.98 10.36
C LYS A 247 -3.15 -16.91 9.23
N HIS A 248 -1.87 -17.02 9.59
CA HIS A 248 -0.80 -17.15 8.60
C HIS A 248 -1.09 -18.26 7.58
N GLY A 249 -1.02 -17.92 6.29
CA GLY A 249 -1.26 -18.83 5.16
C GLY A 249 -2.74 -19.05 4.82
N GLU A 250 -3.67 -18.49 5.60
CA GLU A 250 -5.10 -18.52 5.26
C GLU A 250 -5.36 -17.74 3.98
N GLU A 251 -6.20 -18.30 3.10
CA GLU A 251 -6.61 -17.69 1.84
C GLU A 251 -8.12 -17.40 1.87
N TRP A 252 -8.54 -16.25 1.34
CA TRP A 252 -9.96 -15.88 1.26
C TRP A 252 -10.23 -14.99 0.03
N LEU A 253 -11.51 -14.88 -0.32
CA LEU A 253 -11.99 -13.95 -1.33
C LEU A 253 -12.60 -12.71 -0.69
N ILE A 254 -12.26 -11.54 -1.26
CA ILE A 254 -12.94 -10.28 -0.98
C ILE A 254 -13.78 -9.95 -2.22
N THR A 255 -15.07 -9.69 -2.02
CA THR A 255 -16.03 -9.45 -3.11
C THR A 255 -16.68 -8.07 -2.97
N SER A 256 -17.38 -7.63 -4.01
CA SER A 256 -18.16 -6.38 -4.00
C SER A 256 -19.25 -6.34 -2.93
N ALA A 257 -19.64 -7.48 -2.35
CA ALA A 257 -20.56 -7.54 -1.22
C ALA A 257 -19.95 -7.00 0.09
N GLU A 258 -18.61 -7.00 0.21
CA GLU A 258 -17.89 -6.51 1.39
C GLU A 258 -17.39 -5.09 1.20
N THR A 259 -16.80 -4.79 0.03
CA THR A 259 -16.32 -3.45 -0.33
C THR A 259 -16.26 -3.27 -1.84
N GLU A 260 -16.51 -2.05 -2.33
CA GLU A 260 -16.38 -1.69 -3.74
C GLU A 260 -14.90 -1.62 -4.19
N SER A 261 -13.98 -1.36 -3.26
CA SER A 261 -12.55 -1.38 -3.55
C SER A 261 -11.75 -1.82 -2.32
N HIS A 262 -10.63 -2.50 -2.55
CA HIS A 262 -9.76 -3.00 -1.49
C HIS A 262 -8.31 -2.63 -1.72
N ILE A 263 -7.68 -2.03 -0.71
CA ILE A 263 -6.23 -1.78 -0.68
C ILE A 263 -5.60 -2.89 0.17
N PRO A 264 -4.86 -3.83 -0.42
CA PRO A 264 -4.25 -4.94 0.32
C PRO A 264 -3.36 -4.42 1.44
N SER A 265 -3.56 -4.95 2.64
CA SER A 265 -2.73 -4.65 3.81
C SER A 265 -1.29 -5.16 3.64
N VAL A 266 -0.37 -4.68 4.48
CA VAL A 266 1.02 -5.17 4.51
C VAL A 266 1.11 -6.67 4.84
N ASN A 267 0.12 -7.20 5.54
CA ASN A 267 0.04 -8.62 5.89
C ASN A 267 -0.81 -9.44 4.91
N GLU A 268 -1.23 -8.85 3.79
CA GLU A 268 -2.03 -9.49 2.75
C GLU A 268 -1.21 -9.58 1.46
N GLU A 269 -1.23 -10.75 0.84
CA GLU A 269 -0.66 -11.00 -0.48
C GLU A 269 -1.80 -11.22 -1.46
N VAL A 270 -1.84 -10.44 -2.54
CA VAL A 270 -2.80 -10.67 -3.64
C VAL A 270 -2.31 -11.82 -4.50
N ILE A 271 -3.03 -12.94 -4.49
CA ILE A 271 -2.72 -14.09 -5.34
C ILE A 271 -3.19 -13.82 -6.77
N ARG A 272 -4.45 -13.39 -6.93
CA ARG A 272 -5.04 -13.07 -8.23
C ARG A 272 -6.34 -12.28 -8.09
N VAL A 273 -6.77 -11.67 -9.19
CA VAL A 273 -8.16 -11.23 -9.37
C VAL A 273 -8.94 -12.44 -9.90
N ALA A 274 -9.98 -12.85 -9.18
CA ALA A 274 -10.83 -13.97 -9.52
C ALA A 274 -12.05 -13.50 -10.32
N GLU A 275 -12.38 -14.24 -11.37
CA GLU A 275 -13.59 -14.05 -12.17
C GLU A 275 -14.68 -15.04 -11.70
N PRO A 276 -15.97 -14.68 -11.80
CA PRO A 276 -17.05 -15.57 -11.40
C PRO A 276 -17.22 -16.70 -12.43
N VAL A 277 -17.63 -17.85 -11.94
CA VAL A 277 -18.24 -18.90 -12.75
C VAL A 277 -19.68 -18.47 -13.06
N VAL A 278 -19.97 -18.28 -14.35
CA VAL A 278 -21.29 -17.89 -14.84
C VAL A 278 -21.96 -19.08 -15.52
N LEU A 279 -23.05 -19.55 -14.94
CA LEU A 279 -23.89 -20.63 -15.49
C LEU A 279 -25.15 -20.02 -16.10
N THR A 280 -25.48 -20.43 -17.32
CA THR A 280 -26.77 -20.16 -17.95
C THR A 280 -27.81 -21.23 -17.57
N SER A 281 -29.07 -21.07 -17.98
CA SER A 281 -30.12 -22.09 -17.81
C SER A 281 -29.78 -23.43 -18.47
N ARG A 282 -28.87 -23.43 -19.45
CA ARG A 282 -28.40 -24.63 -20.16
C ARG A 282 -27.03 -25.13 -19.68
N ASN A 283 -26.50 -24.60 -18.58
CA ASN A 283 -25.22 -25.05 -18.04
C ASN A 283 -25.34 -25.63 -16.63
N TYR A 284 -24.39 -26.51 -16.32
CA TYR A 284 -24.14 -26.99 -14.98
C TYR A 284 -22.64 -27.19 -14.76
N CYS A 285 -22.21 -27.26 -13.51
CA CYS A 285 -20.84 -27.64 -13.17
C CYS A 285 -20.82 -28.44 -11.86
N VAL A 286 -19.74 -29.18 -11.65
CA VAL A 286 -19.50 -29.90 -10.39
C VAL A 286 -18.32 -29.27 -9.69
N VAL A 287 -18.58 -28.70 -8.50
CA VAL A 287 -17.57 -28.09 -7.64
C VAL A 287 -16.96 -29.19 -6.76
N CYS A 288 -15.64 -29.32 -6.81
CA CYS A 288 -14.84 -30.19 -5.96
C CYS A 288 -14.40 -29.45 -4.70
N ASP A 289 -14.36 -30.19 -3.59
CA ASP A 289 -13.91 -29.75 -2.27
C ASP A 289 -14.60 -28.46 -1.78
N PRO A 290 -15.95 -28.41 -1.84
CA PRO A 290 -16.70 -27.20 -1.53
C PRO A 290 -16.41 -26.72 -0.11
N VAL A 291 -16.27 -25.41 0.04
CA VAL A 291 -15.97 -24.76 1.31
C VAL A 291 -17.25 -24.61 2.13
N ASP A 292 -17.16 -24.92 3.43
CA ASP A 292 -18.29 -24.75 4.34
C ASP A 292 -18.46 -23.29 4.83
N GLU A 293 -19.52 -23.03 5.61
CA GLU A 293 -19.78 -21.69 6.18
C GLU A 293 -18.67 -21.19 7.10
N ASN A 294 -17.80 -22.09 7.59
CA ASN A 294 -16.66 -21.74 8.44
C ASN A 294 -15.38 -21.51 7.63
N GLY A 295 -15.44 -21.55 6.30
CA GLY A 295 -14.28 -21.37 5.43
C GLY A 295 -13.38 -22.61 5.33
N VAL A 296 -13.86 -23.80 5.71
CA VAL A 296 -13.08 -25.04 5.67
C VAL A 296 -13.45 -25.89 4.43
N PRO A 297 -12.49 -26.22 3.55
CA PRO A 297 -12.73 -27.11 2.41
C PRO A 297 -13.14 -28.52 2.82
N ARG A 298 -14.21 -29.05 2.23
CA ARG A 298 -14.67 -30.44 2.45
C ARG A 298 -14.01 -31.39 1.47
N ILE A 299 -12.77 -31.77 1.76
CA ILE A 299 -11.94 -32.62 0.89
C ILE A 299 -12.66 -33.92 0.50
N GLY A 300 -12.68 -34.23 -0.79
CA GLY A 300 -13.31 -35.40 -1.40
C GLY A 300 -14.80 -35.26 -1.67
N ARG A 301 -15.45 -34.17 -1.23
CA ARG A 301 -16.86 -33.92 -1.53
C ARG A 301 -17.01 -33.21 -2.87
N LYS A 302 -18.15 -33.46 -3.52
CA LYS A 302 -18.55 -32.82 -4.77
C LYS A 302 -19.94 -32.21 -4.58
N VAL A 303 -20.19 -31.08 -5.22
CA VAL A 303 -21.50 -30.42 -5.23
C VAL A 303 -21.87 -30.08 -6.67
N LEU A 304 -23.03 -30.56 -7.11
CA LEU A 304 -23.61 -30.22 -8.39
C LEU A 304 -24.28 -28.84 -8.30
N VAL A 305 -23.87 -27.91 -9.17
CA VAL A 305 -24.48 -26.59 -9.32
C VAL A 305 -25.09 -26.51 -10.71
N ARG A 306 -26.37 -26.17 -10.79
CA ARG A 306 -27.13 -26.06 -12.05
C ARG A 306 -28.05 -24.85 -12.04
N GLY A 307 -28.44 -24.41 -13.23
CA GLY A 307 -29.33 -23.27 -13.43
C GLY A 307 -28.60 -21.92 -13.47
N GLU A 308 -29.36 -20.86 -13.74
CA GLU A 308 -28.82 -19.50 -13.91
C GLU A 308 -28.22 -19.00 -12.59
N LYS A 309 -26.88 -18.97 -12.54
CA LYS A 309 -26.15 -18.59 -11.32
C LYS A 309 -24.78 -18.03 -11.67
N SER A 310 -24.40 -16.96 -10.97
CA SER A 310 -23.04 -16.41 -10.99
C SER A 310 -22.45 -16.55 -9.59
N PHE A 311 -21.27 -17.14 -9.46
CA PHE A 311 -20.60 -17.30 -8.17
C PHE A 311 -19.08 -17.40 -8.33
N PHE A 312 -18.32 -17.01 -7.30
CA PHE A 312 -16.87 -17.18 -7.27
C PHE A 312 -16.51 -18.51 -6.61
N LEU A 313 -15.50 -19.21 -7.16
CA LEU A 313 -14.91 -20.38 -6.54
C LEU A 313 -14.08 -19.95 -5.32
N GLN A 314 -14.39 -20.51 -4.15
CA GLN A 314 -13.64 -20.24 -2.94
C GLN A 314 -12.21 -20.81 -3.04
N PRO A 315 -11.25 -20.29 -2.24
CA PRO A 315 -9.91 -20.85 -2.20
C PRO A 315 -9.94 -22.34 -1.82
N GLY A 316 -9.31 -23.17 -2.64
CA GLY A 316 -9.34 -24.64 -2.53
C GLY A 316 -10.41 -25.32 -3.39
N GLU A 317 -11.43 -24.59 -3.88
CA GLU A 317 -12.42 -25.15 -4.79
C GLU A 317 -11.90 -25.24 -6.23
N SER A 318 -12.37 -26.26 -6.94
CA SER A 318 -12.09 -26.43 -8.36
C SER A 318 -13.30 -27.01 -9.08
N LEU A 319 -13.39 -26.81 -10.40
CA LEU A 319 -14.41 -27.45 -11.22
C LEU A 319 -13.87 -28.78 -11.74
N LEU A 320 -14.62 -29.88 -11.54
CA LEU A 320 -14.19 -31.22 -11.96
C LEU A 320 -13.93 -31.30 -13.48
N ASN A 321 -14.92 -30.85 -14.27
CA ASN A 321 -14.89 -30.88 -15.74
C ASN A 321 -15.26 -29.51 -16.33
N GLY A 322 -14.97 -28.42 -15.61
CA GLY A 322 -15.37 -27.07 -16.01
C GLY A 322 -16.89 -26.86 -16.05
N ILE A 323 -17.33 -25.90 -16.87
CA ILE A 323 -18.73 -25.63 -17.16
C ILE A 323 -19.18 -26.59 -18.28
N GLN A 324 -20.26 -27.32 -18.05
CA GLN A 324 -20.81 -28.33 -18.96
C GLN A 324 -22.21 -27.92 -19.43
N ASP A 325 -22.61 -28.40 -20.59
CA ASP A 325 -23.95 -28.17 -21.14
C ASP A 325 -24.94 -29.24 -20.62
N VAL A 326 -26.14 -28.79 -20.28
CA VAL A 326 -27.26 -29.67 -19.93
C VAL A 326 -27.63 -30.53 -21.13
N TYR A 327 -27.92 -31.81 -20.90
CA TYR A 327 -28.33 -32.72 -21.96
C TYR A 327 -29.79 -32.47 -22.32
N ILE A 328 -30.04 -31.91 -23.50
CA ILE A 328 -31.38 -31.72 -24.04
C ILE A 328 -31.70 -32.92 -24.92
N LEU A 329 -32.58 -33.81 -24.46
CA LEU A 329 -32.99 -35.01 -25.19
C LEU A 329 -34.29 -34.72 -25.94
N SER A 330 -34.29 -34.90 -27.26
CA SER A 330 -35.51 -34.93 -28.07
C SER A 330 -36.25 -36.26 -27.93
N GLU A 331 -37.44 -36.40 -28.53
CA GLU A 331 -38.20 -37.65 -28.50
C GLU A 331 -37.42 -38.86 -29.02
N GLU A 332 -36.45 -38.64 -29.91
CA GLU A 332 -35.62 -39.69 -30.51
C GLU A 332 -34.30 -39.92 -29.75
N ASP A 333 -33.96 -39.09 -28.78
CA ASP A 333 -32.68 -39.18 -28.07
C ASP A 333 -32.80 -40.03 -26.80
N GLY A 334 -31.73 -40.76 -26.50
CA GLY A 334 -31.57 -41.48 -25.25
C GLY A 334 -30.13 -41.45 -24.73
N LEU A 335 -29.98 -41.54 -23.40
CA LEU A 335 -28.70 -41.65 -22.71
C LEU A 335 -28.65 -42.99 -21.97
N VAL A 336 -27.54 -43.68 -22.12
CA VAL A 336 -27.18 -44.82 -21.28
C VAL A 336 -26.41 -44.28 -20.08
N LEU A 337 -27.00 -44.46 -18.91
CA LEU A 337 -26.51 -44.00 -17.62
C LEU A 337 -25.98 -45.19 -16.82
N LYS A 338 -24.98 -44.94 -15.98
CA LYS A 338 -24.41 -45.93 -15.06
C LYS A 338 -24.27 -45.35 -13.67
N ALA A 339 -24.73 -46.08 -12.66
CA ALA A 339 -24.52 -45.72 -11.27
C ALA A 339 -23.07 -45.99 -10.86
N LEU A 340 -22.39 -45.00 -10.29
CA LEU A 340 -21.06 -45.14 -9.71
C LEU A 340 -21.12 -45.65 -8.28
N GLU A 341 -22.16 -45.29 -7.55
CA GLU A 341 -22.43 -45.73 -6.17
C GLU A 341 -23.93 -45.99 -5.97
N ASP A 342 -24.29 -46.61 -4.83
CA ASP A 342 -25.69 -46.86 -4.49
C ASP A 342 -26.39 -45.53 -4.19
N PHE A 343 -27.45 -45.21 -4.92
CA PHE A 343 -28.19 -43.97 -4.73
C PHE A 343 -29.68 -44.12 -5.08
N ILE A 344 -30.46 -43.11 -4.74
CA ILE A 344 -31.91 -43.08 -5.01
C ILE A 344 -32.17 -42.12 -6.18
N ASP A 345 -32.67 -42.67 -7.28
CA ASP A 345 -33.08 -41.97 -8.50
C ASP A 345 -34.61 -41.80 -8.48
N GLY A 346 -35.10 -40.72 -7.85
CA GLY A 346 -36.53 -40.50 -7.60
C GLY A 346 -37.09 -41.52 -6.60
N ASP A 347 -37.94 -42.44 -7.09
CA ASP A 347 -38.49 -43.54 -6.27
C ASP A 347 -37.75 -44.87 -6.48
N LYS A 348 -36.72 -44.91 -7.33
CA LYS A 348 -35.99 -46.14 -7.67
C LYS A 348 -34.63 -46.16 -6.98
N GLN A 349 -34.34 -47.24 -6.26
CA GLN A 349 -33.00 -47.52 -5.76
C GLN A 349 -32.14 -48.07 -6.89
N ARG A 350 -31.00 -47.41 -7.16
CA ARG A 350 -30.00 -47.84 -8.14
C ARG A 350 -28.79 -48.42 -7.42
N LEU A 351 -28.33 -49.57 -7.86
CA LEU A 351 -27.13 -50.22 -7.31
C LEU A 351 -25.87 -49.78 -8.07
N ALA A 352 -24.74 -49.73 -7.38
CA ALA A 352 -23.45 -49.41 -8.00
C ALA A 352 -23.16 -50.35 -9.19
N GLY A 353 -22.82 -49.75 -10.33
CA GLY A 353 -22.57 -50.44 -11.59
C GLY A 353 -23.83 -50.77 -12.41
N GLU A 354 -25.04 -50.55 -11.88
CA GLU A 354 -26.29 -50.70 -12.64
C GLU A 354 -26.32 -49.69 -13.80
N GLU A 355 -26.66 -50.17 -14.99
CA GLU A 355 -26.89 -49.33 -16.17
C GLU A 355 -28.39 -49.21 -16.44
N TRP A 356 -28.87 -48.03 -16.82
CA TRP A 356 -30.23 -47.86 -17.36
C TRP A 356 -30.27 -46.85 -18.52
N MET A 357 -31.36 -46.87 -19.29
CA MET A 357 -31.57 -45.95 -20.40
C MET A 357 -32.56 -44.85 -19.97
N LEU A 358 -32.18 -43.60 -20.22
CA LEU A 358 -33.04 -42.42 -20.13
C LEU A 358 -33.44 -42.00 -21.54
N VAL A 359 -34.72 -41.75 -21.80
CA VAL A 359 -35.25 -41.38 -23.13
C VAL A 359 -35.88 -39.98 -23.03
N GLY A 360 -35.81 -39.18 -24.10
CA GLY A 360 -36.50 -37.89 -24.17
C GLY A 360 -38.02 -37.99 -24.39
N PRO A 361 -38.73 -36.85 -24.50
CA PRO A 361 -38.21 -35.48 -24.50
C PRO A 361 -38.03 -34.93 -23.08
N GLN A 362 -36.79 -34.65 -22.67
CA GLN A 362 -36.52 -34.03 -21.35
C GLN A 362 -35.12 -33.40 -21.28
N GLU A 363 -34.94 -32.49 -20.33
CA GLU A 363 -33.62 -31.95 -19.95
C GLU A 363 -33.03 -32.81 -18.82
N TYR A 364 -31.76 -33.19 -18.97
CA TYR A 364 -31.07 -34.04 -18.01
C TYR A 364 -29.74 -33.45 -17.58
N VAL A 365 -29.54 -33.44 -16.26
CA VAL A 365 -28.25 -33.12 -15.63
C VAL A 365 -27.87 -34.34 -14.80
N PRO A 366 -26.73 -35.00 -15.11
CA PRO A 366 -26.31 -36.17 -14.35
C PRO A 366 -26.02 -35.77 -12.89
N PRO A 367 -26.62 -36.46 -11.90
CA PRO A 367 -26.21 -36.30 -10.51
C PRO A 367 -24.78 -36.85 -10.31
N ILE A 368 -24.17 -36.57 -9.16
CA ILE A 368 -22.74 -36.85 -8.91
C ILE A 368 -22.44 -38.35 -8.97
N GLU A 369 -23.43 -39.14 -8.59
CA GLU A 369 -23.41 -40.60 -8.49
C GLU A 369 -23.57 -41.29 -9.86
N VAL A 370 -23.75 -40.53 -10.95
CA VAL A 370 -24.10 -41.08 -12.27
C VAL A 370 -23.10 -40.66 -13.34
N GLU A 371 -22.66 -41.64 -14.11
CA GLU A 371 -21.84 -41.46 -15.31
C GLU A 371 -22.68 -41.66 -16.58
N ILE A 372 -22.48 -40.81 -17.58
CA ILE A 372 -23.07 -40.98 -18.90
C ILE A 372 -22.13 -41.84 -19.73
N VAL A 373 -22.52 -43.09 -19.99
CA VAL A 373 -21.69 -44.05 -20.72
C VAL A 373 -21.79 -43.82 -22.22
N LYS A 374 -23.00 -43.55 -22.72
CA LYS A 374 -23.25 -43.43 -24.17
C LYS A 374 -24.49 -42.61 -24.48
N SER A 375 -24.45 -41.82 -25.55
CA SER A 375 -25.63 -41.25 -26.18
C SER A 375 -26.11 -42.16 -27.33
N GLN A 376 -27.42 -42.31 -27.45
CA GLN A 376 -28.06 -43.15 -28.45
C GLN A 376 -29.23 -42.41 -29.08
N LYS A 377 -29.41 -42.60 -30.39
CA LYS A 377 -30.60 -42.12 -31.11
C LYS A 377 -31.50 -43.29 -31.48
N ALA A 378 -32.80 -43.02 -31.52
CA ALA A 378 -33.79 -43.92 -32.08
C ALA A 378 -33.42 -44.22 -33.53
N ILE A 379 -33.59 -45.49 -33.91
CA ILE A 379 -33.40 -45.92 -35.29
C ILE A 379 -34.79 -45.88 -35.92
N PRO A 380 -35.07 -44.95 -36.85
CA PRO A 380 -36.33 -44.97 -37.57
C PRO A 380 -36.38 -46.24 -38.42
N LEU A 381 -37.51 -46.95 -38.35
CA LEU A 381 -37.74 -48.17 -39.13
C LEU A 381 -38.94 -47.95 -40.06
N GLY A 382 -38.74 -48.20 -41.35
CA GLY A 382 -39.84 -48.27 -42.31
C GLY A 382 -40.74 -49.50 -42.09
N ASP A 383 -41.90 -49.52 -42.75
CA ASP A 383 -42.94 -50.56 -42.58
C ASP A 383 -42.44 -52.00 -42.80
N ASN A 384 -41.37 -52.17 -43.60
CA ASN A 384 -40.77 -53.45 -43.95
C ASN A 384 -39.34 -53.62 -43.39
N GLU A 385 -38.90 -52.72 -42.50
CA GLU A 385 -37.57 -52.79 -41.88
C GLU A 385 -37.65 -53.37 -40.47
N GLY A 386 -36.57 -53.99 -40.02
CA GLY A 386 -36.44 -54.53 -38.69
C GLY A 386 -34.97 -54.62 -38.28
N ILE A 387 -34.71 -54.44 -37.00
CA ILE A 387 -33.37 -54.58 -36.43
C ILE A 387 -33.31 -55.79 -35.51
N TYR A 388 -32.18 -56.49 -35.55
CA TYR A 388 -31.87 -57.53 -34.57
C TYR A 388 -31.19 -56.89 -33.37
N VAL A 389 -31.84 -56.99 -32.22
CA VAL A 389 -31.33 -56.48 -30.94
C VAL A 389 -30.95 -57.67 -30.06
N ARG A 390 -29.74 -57.64 -29.50
CA ARG A 390 -29.23 -58.66 -28.57
C ARG A 390 -29.11 -58.08 -27.17
N ASP A 391 -29.89 -58.60 -26.23
CA ASP A 391 -29.76 -58.28 -24.80
C ASP A 391 -28.46 -58.88 -24.24
N ARG A 392 -27.70 -58.09 -23.49
CA ARG A 392 -26.44 -58.51 -22.86
C ARG A 392 -26.61 -59.07 -21.45
N PHE A 393 -27.80 -58.96 -20.82
CA PHE A 393 -28.04 -59.54 -19.49
C PHE A 393 -28.84 -60.86 -19.57
N PRO A 394 -28.38 -61.99 -19.00
CA PRO A 394 -28.82 -63.33 -19.43
C PRO A 394 -30.06 -63.90 -18.72
N ASN A 395 -30.81 -63.14 -17.93
CA ASN A 395 -31.81 -63.73 -17.03
C ASN A 395 -33.24 -63.85 -17.59
N SER A 396 -33.43 -63.73 -18.90
CA SER A 396 -34.64 -64.24 -19.53
C SER A 396 -34.31 -64.80 -20.91
N ARG A 397 -34.98 -65.91 -21.27
CA ARG A 397 -34.84 -66.65 -22.53
C ARG A 397 -34.58 -65.71 -23.71
N LEU A 398 -33.65 -66.08 -24.61
CA LEU A 398 -33.40 -65.46 -25.92
C LEU A 398 -34.73 -65.11 -26.60
N ASN A 399 -35.21 -63.89 -26.39
CA ASN A 399 -36.43 -63.38 -26.97
C ASN A 399 -36.02 -62.44 -28.08
N PHE A 400 -35.85 -62.98 -29.28
CA PHE A 400 -35.84 -62.18 -30.49
C PHE A 400 -37.25 -61.62 -30.69
N LYS A 401 -37.47 -60.34 -30.39
CA LYS A 401 -38.72 -59.66 -30.72
C LYS A 401 -38.53 -58.89 -32.03
N PRO A 402 -39.23 -59.26 -33.13
CA PRO A 402 -39.34 -58.36 -34.27
C PRO A 402 -40.16 -57.14 -33.84
N LEU A 403 -39.57 -55.96 -33.88
CA LEU A 403 -40.28 -54.71 -33.69
C LEU A 403 -40.73 -54.18 -35.05
N ARG A 404 -41.99 -53.75 -35.13
CA ARG A 404 -42.57 -53.11 -36.33
C ARG A 404 -43.17 -51.77 -35.95
N GLY A 405 -42.90 -50.75 -36.76
CA GLY A 405 -43.36 -49.37 -36.57
C GLY A 405 -42.50 -48.54 -35.61
N ASN A 406 -42.80 -47.23 -35.53
CA ASN A 406 -42.16 -46.29 -34.60
C ASN A 406 -42.47 -46.68 -33.14
N GLN A 407 -41.64 -47.53 -32.55
CA GLN A 407 -41.66 -47.83 -31.13
C GLN A 407 -40.27 -47.62 -30.53
N LEU A 408 -40.17 -46.64 -29.63
CA LEU A 408 -39.13 -46.65 -28.60
C LEU A 408 -39.50 -47.71 -27.57
N VAL A 409 -38.94 -48.90 -27.75
CA VAL A 409 -39.04 -49.94 -26.72
C VAL A 409 -38.00 -49.64 -25.66
N GLN A 410 -38.44 -49.52 -24.40
CA GLN A 410 -37.55 -49.46 -23.24
C GLN A 410 -36.63 -50.70 -23.27
N PHE A 411 -35.39 -50.50 -23.72
CA PHE A 411 -34.40 -51.57 -23.78
C PHE A 411 -33.34 -51.36 -22.71
N ASN A 412 -32.89 -52.48 -22.15
CA ASN A 412 -31.70 -52.51 -21.32
C ASN A 412 -30.50 -51.92 -22.09
N PRO A 413 -29.60 -51.20 -21.42
CA PRO A 413 -28.81 -50.14 -22.03
C PRO A 413 -27.54 -50.64 -22.72
N THR A 414 -27.23 -51.91 -22.56
CA THR A 414 -25.96 -52.47 -22.99
C THR A 414 -26.16 -53.24 -24.28
N ILE A 415 -26.30 -52.53 -25.42
CA ILE A 415 -26.39 -53.15 -26.75
C ILE A 415 -25.28 -52.60 -27.66
N HIS A 416 -24.51 -53.50 -28.27
CA HIS A 416 -23.72 -53.20 -29.46
C HIS A 416 -24.53 -53.59 -30.70
N LEU A 417 -24.56 -52.69 -31.68
CA LEU A 417 -25.16 -52.92 -32.99
C LEU A 417 -24.05 -53.33 -33.96
N GLU A 418 -24.11 -54.55 -34.47
CA GLU A 418 -23.46 -54.92 -35.73
C GLU A 418 -24.51 -54.82 -36.84
N SER A 419 -24.32 -53.88 -37.76
CA SER A 419 -25.20 -53.70 -38.92
C SER A 419 -24.68 -54.51 -40.10
N THR A 420 -25.26 -55.68 -40.32
CA THR A 420 -25.23 -56.33 -41.65
C THR A 420 -26.65 -56.37 -42.21
N PRO A 421 -26.90 -55.77 -43.39
CA PRO A 421 -28.23 -55.77 -43.99
C PRO A 421 -28.58 -57.18 -44.50
N CYS A 422 -29.69 -57.74 -44.02
CA CYS A 422 -30.25 -58.98 -44.53
C CYS A 422 -31.49 -58.69 -45.38
N TYR A 423 -31.44 -59.08 -46.65
CA TYR A 423 -32.54 -58.99 -47.61
C TYR A 423 -33.51 -60.16 -47.38
N VAL A 424 -34.80 -59.89 -47.16
CA VAL A 424 -35.83 -60.94 -47.08
C VAL A 424 -36.50 -61.05 -48.47
N PRO A 425 -36.48 -62.22 -49.13
CA PRO A 425 -37.17 -62.38 -50.41
C PRO A 425 -38.68 -62.41 -50.18
N THR A 426 -39.40 -61.53 -50.87
CA THR A 426 -40.86 -61.59 -51.00
C THR A 426 -41.23 -62.77 -51.90
N GLY A 427 -41.99 -63.72 -51.37
CA GLY A 427 -42.40 -64.92 -52.08
C GLY A 427 -43.46 -64.67 -53.15
N SER A 428 -43.46 -65.57 -54.13
CA SER A 428 -44.62 -66.08 -54.84
C SER A 428 -44.51 -67.60 -54.91
#